data_AF-A0AAN5WZX0-F1
#
_entry.id   AF-A0AAN5WZX0-F1
#
_cell.length_a   1.000
_cell.length_b   1.000
_cell.length_c   1.000
_cell.angle_alpha   90.00
_cell.angle_beta   90.00
_cell.angle_gamma   90.00
#
_symmetry.space_group_name_H-M   'P 1'
#
loop_
_entity.id
_entity.type
_entity.pdbx_description
1 polymer ?
#
loop_
_entity_poly.entity_id
_entity_poly.type
_entity_poly.pdbx_seq_one_letter_code
_entity_poly.pdbx_strand_id
1 'polypeptide(L)' 'MSSSVFVVSIRGFEGEMEAVAAFTTYNKANKYLNKNGITSWAIEELKLDEECHETNDISQG' A
#
# COMPACT_ATOMS: atom_id res chain seq x y z
N MET A 1 -8.90 -2.51 15.23
CA MET A 1 -9.43 -2.54 13.84
C MET A 1 -8.22 -2.46 12.94
N SER A 2 -7.87 -3.54 12.25
CA SER A 2 -6.82 -3.48 11.24
C SER A 2 -7.27 -2.50 10.15
N SER A 3 -6.40 -1.54 9.84
CA SER A 3 -6.66 -0.60 8.75
C SER A 3 -5.92 -1.10 7.51
N SER A 4 -6.66 -1.28 6.42
CA SER A 4 -6.08 -1.62 5.12
C SER A 4 -5.62 -0.35 4.40
N VAL A 5 -4.48 -0.45 3.74
CA VAL A 5 -3.95 0.55 2.81
C VAL A 5 -3.90 -0.07 1.42
N PHE A 6 -4.42 0.65 0.43
CA PHE A 6 -4.43 0.25 -0.97
C PHE A 6 -3.37 1.04 -1.73
N VAL A 7 -2.34 0.36 -2.20
CA VAL A 7 -1.24 0.96 -2.96
C VAL A 7 -1.50 0.76 -4.46
N VAL A 8 -1.45 1.85 -5.22
CA VAL A 8 -1.51 1.83 -6.68
C VAL A 8 -0.08 1.82 -7.21
N SER A 9 0.25 0.82 -8.01
CA SER A 9 1.50 0.72 -8.73
C SER A 9 1.26 0.79 -10.24
N ILE A 10 2.13 1.46 -10.97
CA ILE A 10 2.09 1.58 -12.43
C ILE A 10 3.41 1.16 -13.04
N ARG A 11 3.40 0.86 -14.34
CA ARG A 11 4.63 0.51 -15.04
C ARG A 11 5.52 1.75 -15.21
N GLY A 12 6.70 1.72 -14.60
CA GLY A 12 7.75 2.72 -14.73
C GLY A 12 8.46 2.67 -16.08
N PHE A 13 9.44 3.56 -16.26
CA PHE A 13 10.16 3.71 -17.53
C PHE A 13 10.97 2.45 -17.91
N GLU A 14 11.58 1.80 -16.92
CA GLU A 14 12.36 0.57 -17.10
C GLU A 14 11.47 -0.69 -17.18
N GLY A 15 10.15 -0.53 -17.10
CA GLY A 15 9.18 -1.60 -17.24
C GLY A 15 8.81 -2.31 -15.95
N GLU A 16 9.42 -1.93 -14.82
CA GLU A 16 9.09 -2.40 -13.48
C GLU A 16 7.80 -1.75 -12.95
N MET A 17 7.17 -2.35 -11.93
CA MET A 17 6.00 -1.77 -11.28
C MET A 17 6.45 -0.87 -10.13
N GLU A 18 6.09 0.41 -10.18
CA GLU A 18 6.46 1.41 -9.20
C GLU A 18 5.21 1.94 -8.48
N ALA A 19 5.28 2.04 -7.15
CA ALA A 19 4.20 2.60 -6.33
C ALA A 19 4.11 4.12 -6.54
N VAL A 20 2.91 4.62 -6.86
CA VAL A 20 2.68 6.04 -7.16
C VAL A 20 1.63 6.72 -6.30
N ALA A 21 0.77 5.96 -5.63
CA ALA A 21 -0.23 6.50 -4.72
C ALA A 21 -0.70 5.46 -3.70
N ALA A 22 -1.14 5.91 -2.52
CA ALA A 22 -1.73 5.05 -1.49
C ALA A 22 -3.06 5.63 -1.00
N PHE A 23 -4.02 4.76 -0.70
CA PHE A 23 -5.38 5.12 -0.33
C PHE A 23 -5.90 4.28 0.82
N THR A 24 -6.75 4.87 1.65
CA THR A 24 -7.42 4.13 2.75
C THR A 24 -8.59 3.27 2.28
N THR A 25 -8.99 3.35 1.02
CA THR A 25 -10.05 2.52 0.44
C THR A 25 -9.78 2.17 -1.02
N TYR A 26 -10.17 0.96 -1.42
CA TYR A 26 -10.13 0.49 -2.80
C TYR A 26 -10.83 1.45 -3.77
N ASN A 27 -12.01 1.97 -3.39
CA ASN A 27 -12.77 2.89 -4.23
C ASN A 27 -12.02 4.18 -4.58
N LYS A 28 -11.19 4.70 -3.67
CA LYS A 28 -10.36 5.87 -3.96
C LYS A 28 -9.22 5.52 -4.92
N ALA A 29 -8.57 4.37 -4.73
CA ALA A 29 -7.54 3.85 -5.63
C ALA A 29 -8.08 3.63 -7.05
N ASN A 30 -9.25 2.99 -7.18
CA ASN A 30 -9.87 2.75 -8.48
C ASN A 30 -10.30 4.07 -9.17
N LYS A 31 -10.86 5.04 -8.44
CA LYS A 31 -11.19 6.35 -9.00
C LYS A 31 -9.96 7.10 -9.51
N TYR A 32 -8.82 6.98 -8.81
CA TYR A 32 -7.56 7.58 -9.24
C TYR A 32 -7.11 7.03 -10.61
N LEU A 33 -7.16 5.71 -10.81
CA LEU A 33 -6.78 5.10 -12.09
C LEU A 33 -7.65 5.57 -13.25
N ASN A 34 -8.97 5.53 -13.06
CA ASN A 34 -9.94 5.92 -14.09
C ASN A 34 -9.83 7.41 -14.46
N LYS A 35 -9.60 8.29 -13.48
CA LYS A 35 -9.45 9.73 -13.71
C LYS A 35 -8.19 10.06 -14.51
N ASN A 36 -7.11 9.31 -14.32
CA ASN A 36 -5.82 9.57 -14.96
C ASN A 36 -5.63 8.78 -16.27
N GLY A 37 -6.61 7.98 -16.70
CA GLY A 37 -6.51 7.20 -17.94
C GLY A 37 -5.41 6.13 -17.92
N ILE A 38 -5.02 5.66 -16.73
CA ILE A 38 -3.95 4.66 -16.58
C ILE A 38 -4.49 3.29 -16.96
N THR A 39 -3.88 2.65 -17.96
CA THR A 39 -4.33 1.36 -18.51
C THR A 39 -3.52 0.16 -18.04
N SER A 40 -2.31 0.37 -17.50
CA SER A 40 -1.43 -0.67 -16.96
C SER A 40 -1.10 -0.35 -15.51
N TRP A 41 -1.63 -1.15 -14.58
CA TRP A 41 -1.57 -0.88 -13.15
C TRP A 41 -1.76 -2.16 -12.31
N ALA A 42 -1.39 -2.07 -11.03
CA ALA A 42 -1.74 -3.02 -9.98
C ALA A 42 -2.26 -2.26 -8.75
N ILE A 43 -3.20 -2.86 -8.02
CA ILE A 43 -3.62 -2.38 -6.70
C ILE A 43 -3.32 -3.49 -5.70
N GLU A 44 -2.50 -3.17 -4.71
CA GLU A 44 -2.15 -4.08 -3.61
C GLU A 44 -2.86 -3.63 -2.33
N GLU A 45 -3.48 -4.57 -1.62
CA GLU A 45 -4.03 -4.34 -0.28
C GLU A 45 -3.00 -4.76 0.76
N LEU A 46 -2.48 -3.78 1.50
CA LEU A 46 -1.59 -3.98 2.64
C LEU A 46 -2.41 -3.88 3.91
N LYS A 47 -2.33 -4.90 4.76
CA LYS A 47 -2.84 -4.83 6.12
C LYS A 47 -1.74 -4.24 6.98
N LEU A 48 -2.04 -3.17 7.71
CA LEU A 48 -1.16 -2.70 8.76
C LEU A 48 -1.05 -3.84 9.79
N ASP A 49 0.16 -4.34 9.99
CA ASP A 49 0.42 -5.28 11.07
C ASP A 49 0.11 -4.56 12.38
N GLU A 50 -0.59 -5.25 13.29
CA GLU A 50 -0.84 -4.72 14.63
C GLU A 50 0.54 -4.57 15.29
N GLU A 51 0.92 -3.33 15.59
CA GLU A 51 2.04 -2.90 16.44
C GLU A 51 3.09 -4.00 16.67
N CYS A 52 4.21 -3.92 15.95
CA CYS A 52 5.44 -4.59 16.38
C CYS A 52 5.82 -3.99 17.74
N HIS A 53 5.24 -4.50 18.82
CA HIS A 53 5.76 -4.29 20.15
C HIS A 53 7.12 -4.97 20.13
N GLU A 54 8.19 -4.22 19.87
CA GLU A 54 9.49 -4.59 20.36
C GLU A 54 9.34 -4.68 21.89
N THR A 55 9.05 -5.89 22.37
CA THR A 55 9.10 -6.18 23.80
C THR A 55 10.56 -6.00 24.18
N ASN A 56 10.87 -4.86 24.78
CA ASN A 56 12.13 -4.63 25.49
C ASN A 56 12.17 -5.56 26.72
N ASP A 57 12.27 -6.87 26.50
CA ASP A 57 12.61 -7.85 27.53
C ASP A 57 14.11 -7.71 27.80
N ILE A 58 14.49 -6.61 28.44
CA ILE A 58 15.74 -6.52 29.16
C ILE A 58 15.47 -7.04 30.57
N SER A 59 15.28 -8.36 30.70
CA SER A 59 15.41 -9.03 32.00
C SER A 59 16.89 -9.00 32.37
N GLN A 60 17.35 -7.91 32.97
CA GLN A 60 18.65 -7.91 33.68
C GLN A 60 18.46 -8.71 34.96
N GLY A 61 18.98 -9.94 34.96
CA GLY A 61 19.25 -10.70 36.17
C GLY A 61 20.46 -10.19 36.93
#